data_AF-A0A809PTK9-F1
#
_entry.id   AF-A0A809PTK9-F1
#
_cell.length_a   1.000
_cell.length_b   1.000
_cell.length_c   1.000
_cell.angle_alpha   90.00
_cell.angle_beta   90.00
_cell.angle_gamma   90.00
#
_symmetry.space_group_name_H-M   'P 1'
#
loop_
_entity.id
_entity.type
_entity.pdbx_description
1 polymer ?
#
loop_
_entity_poly.entity_id
_entity_poly.type
_entity_poly.pdbx_seq_one_letter_code
_entity_poly.pdbx_strand_id
1 'polypeptide(L)'
;MKSPAVALGDSNKLTVGQHIYTIGNPVGMDRTLSDGLISALRKDDNQNLWYIQISAPISPGSSGGGLFDEDGKLIGITSAGILKGQNLNLAIPANLLSELPARSAAALDKFKNKTTQDSMAGGANFKPEAKVQSAARTPIPPASGFADISDAAKLDQFGARKGYEEFLGKALPRAFAIADGGGWFHTYGRTPKDTADPHVRVVTECETFHKRHCTLYAVDDIVVYQEKKITDSNNPVYLKRTPVPAPSSYADISDVKKLDAFGARKGYEEFLNKAFPRAFAIGPQGHWFWASGFDAKNPDSAEPHVRVLIQCERKSKQACALYAVDGNVVFQNPKGINTYTFTVPAPAPTSYADISDISKLDKFGARKFYEEFLQQNFPRAFAVTDAGGGYFTSGMNPKDPLASNEPHVRILQACESYYKRSCYLYAVNGVVVYTGKENKDPGRK
;
A
#
# COMPACT_ATOMS: atom_id res chain seq x y z
N MET A 1 -17.57 -33.82 -18.70
CA MET A 1 -18.97 -33.59 -19.12
C MET A 1 -18.98 -33.32 -20.62
N LYS A 2 -19.82 -34.00 -21.41
CA LYS A 2 -20.08 -33.63 -22.81
C LYS A 2 -21.28 -32.70 -22.80
N SER A 3 -21.05 -31.39 -22.91
CA SER A 3 -22.10 -30.41 -23.17
C SER A 3 -22.16 -30.12 -24.67
N PRO A 4 -23.35 -29.91 -25.26
CA PRO A 4 -23.46 -29.50 -26.65
C PRO A 4 -22.73 -28.16 -26.86
N ALA A 5 -22.03 -28.04 -27.99
CA ALA A 5 -21.39 -26.80 -28.38
C ALA A 5 -22.45 -25.72 -28.66
N VAL A 6 -22.14 -24.47 -28.32
CA VAL A 6 -23.03 -23.34 -28.62
C VAL A 6 -23.01 -23.03 -30.11
N ALA A 7 -24.15 -22.61 -30.66
CA ALA A 7 -24.22 -22.12 -32.02
C ALA A 7 -23.46 -20.79 -32.15
N LEU A 8 -22.66 -20.63 -33.20
CA LEU A 8 -21.96 -19.38 -33.50
C LEU A 8 -22.87 -18.46 -34.32
N GLY A 9 -22.94 -17.19 -33.91
CA GLY A 9 -23.52 -16.11 -34.69
C GLY A 9 -22.48 -15.46 -35.59
N ASP A 10 -22.93 -14.81 -36.67
CA ASP A 10 -22.03 -14.09 -37.58
C ASP A 10 -21.73 -12.69 -37.04
N SER A 11 -20.56 -12.52 -36.42
CA SER A 11 -20.17 -11.25 -35.80
C SER A 11 -19.96 -10.11 -36.81
N ASN A 12 -19.90 -10.39 -38.12
CA ASN A 12 -19.79 -9.35 -39.15
C ASN A 12 -21.15 -8.69 -39.49
N LYS A 13 -22.26 -9.30 -39.07
CA LYS A 13 -23.62 -8.78 -39.28
C LYS A 13 -24.17 -7.99 -38.09
N LEU A 14 -23.34 -7.79 -37.07
CA LEU A 14 -23.73 -7.04 -35.88
C LEU A 14 -24.01 -5.58 -36.21
N THR A 15 -24.97 -5.00 -35.50
CA THR A 15 -25.32 -3.58 -35.63
C THR A 15 -25.24 -2.88 -34.28
N VAL A 16 -24.75 -1.64 -34.26
CA VAL A 16 -24.81 -0.79 -33.06
C VAL A 16 -26.26 -0.60 -32.64
N GLY A 17 -26.55 -0.71 -31.34
CA GLY A 17 -27.90 -0.67 -30.78
C GLY A 17 -28.59 -2.04 -30.69
N GLN A 18 -27.99 -3.11 -31.20
CA GLN A 18 -28.50 -4.47 -31.05
C GLN A 18 -28.45 -4.89 -29.58
N HIS A 19 -29.54 -5.52 -29.09
CA HIS A 19 -29.60 -6.08 -27.75
C HIS A 19 -28.71 -7.32 -27.64
N ILE A 20 -27.99 -7.43 -26.53
CA ILE A 20 -27.06 -8.52 -26.26
C ILE A 20 -27.20 -9.01 -24.83
N TYR A 21 -26.73 -10.24 -24.62
CA TYR A 21 -26.63 -10.86 -23.31
C TYR A 21 -25.21 -11.38 -23.11
N THR A 22 -24.66 -11.25 -21.91
CA THR A 22 -23.41 -11.89 -21.54
C THR A 22 -23.59 -12.80 -20.36
N ILE A 23 -22.94 -13.97 -20.42
CA ILE A 23 -22.92 -14.94 -19.34
C ILE A 23 -21.47 -15.16 -18.93
N GLY A 24 -21.16 -14.92 -17.66
CA GLY A 24 -19.81 -15.06 -17.11
C GLY A 24 -19.81 -15.28 -15.60
N ASN A 25 -18.66 -15.05 -14.98
CA ASN A 25 -18.46 -15.23 -13.54
C ASN A 25 -17.91 -13.94 -12.88
N PRO A 26 -18.66 -12.82 -12.91
CA PRO A 26 -18.23 -11.55 -12.31
C PRO A 26 -17.96 -11.72 -10.82
N VAL A 27 -16.79 -11.30 -10.35
CA VAL A 27 -16.38 -11.32 -8.93
C VAL A 27 -16.59 -12.67 -8.22
N GLY A 28 -16.53 -13.78 -8.96
CA GLY A 28 -16.74 -15.13 -8.42
C GLY A 28 -18.21 -15.55 -8.27
N MET A 29 -19.17 -14.73 -8.74
CA MET A 29 -20.58 -15.09 -8.82
C MET A 29 -20.87 -15.91 -10.09
N ASP A 30 -20.86 -17.24 -9.93
CA ASP A 30 -21.01 -18.17 -11.04
C ASP A 30 -22.32 -17.96 -11.83
N ARG A 31 -22.26 -18.18 -13.15
CA ARG A 31 -23.39 -18.14 -14.10
C ARG A 31 -24.22 -16.85 -14.03
N THR A 32 -23.57 -15.70 -13.89
CA THR A 32 -24.27 -14.42 -13.93
C THR A 32 -24.58 -14.04 -15.37
N LEU A 33 -25.87 -13.79 -15.65
CA LEU A 33 -26.35 -13.22 -16.90
C LEU A 33 -26.49 -11.69 -16.75
N SER A 34 -25.98 -10.93 -17.71
CA SER A 34 -26.15 -9.47 -17.79
C SER A 34 -26.58 -9.09 -19.20
N ASP A 35 -27.42 -8.08 -19.34
CA ASP A 35 -27.90 -7.58 -20.63
C ASP A 35 -27.35 -6.18 -20.94
N GLY A 36 -27.45 -5.78 -22.20
CA GLY A 36 -27.05 -4.46 -22.66
C GLY A 36 -27.15 -4.35 -24.18
N LEU A 37 -26.46 -3.35 -24.74
CA LEU A 37 -26.45 -3.06 -26.17
C LEU A 37 -25.04 -3.16 -26.73
N ILE A 38 -24.95 -3.37 -28.04
CA ILE A 38 -23.73 -3.07 -28.81
C ILE A 38 -23.59 -1.54 -28.88
N SER A 39 -22.65 -0.98 -28.13
CA SER A 39 -22.39 0.45 -28.07
C SER A 39 -21.55 0.95 -29.25
N ALA A 40 -20.63 0.13 -29.76
CA ALA A 40 -19.81 0.44 -30.94
C ALA A 40 -19.18 -0.82 -31.52
N LEU A 41 -18.86 -0.80 -32.82
CA LEU A 41 -18.07 -1.82 -33.49
C LEU A 41 -16.71 -1.24 -33.83
N ARG A 42 -15.66 -1.70 -33.16
CA ARG A 42 -14.29 -1.21 -33.31
C ARG A 42 -13.59 -2.06 -34.36
N LYS A 43 -13.15 -1.44 -35.44
CA LYS A 43 -12.41 -2.11 -36.52
C LYS A 43 -10.91 -1.85 -36.40
N ASP A 44 -10.10 -2.77 -36.91
CA ASP A 44 -8.66 -2.58 -37.09
C ASP A 44 -8.37 -1.75 -38.36
N ASP A 45 -7.09 -1.51 -38.62
CA ASP A 45 -6.63 -0.75 -39.79
C ASP A 45 -7.03 -1.40 -41.13
N ASN A 46 -7.27 -2.72 -41.12
CA ASN A 46 -7.71 -3.50 -42.28
C ASN A 46 -9.24 -3.57 -42.40
N GLN A 47 -9.98 -2.76 -41.63
CA GLN A 47 -11.45 -2.73 -41.57
C GLN A 47 -12.10 -4.03 -41.06
N ASN A 48 -11.33 -4.94 -40.46
CA ASN A 48 -11.85 -6.13 -39.82
C ASN A 48 -12.39 -5.77 -38.44
N LEU A 49 -13.48 -6.42 -38.02
CA LEU A 49 -14.00 -6.21 -36.68
C LEU A 49 -12.98 -6.70 -35.65
N TRP A 50 -12.50 -5.78 -34.83
CA TRP A 50 -11.44 -5.98 -33.83
C TRP A 50 -12.01 -6.16 -32.43
N TYR A 51 -12.95 -5.29 -32.03
CA TYR A 51 -13.72 -5.45 -30.79
C TYR A 51 -15.19 -5.07 -30.97
N ILE A 52 -16.05 -5.79 -30.26
CA ILE A 52 -17.44 -5.40 -30.01
C ILE A 52 -17.43 -4.62 -28.70
N GLN A 53 -17.77 -3.34 -28.74
CA GLN A 53 -17.96 -2.54 -27.54
C GLN A 53 -19.40 -2.68 -27.05
N ILE A 54 -19.58 -3.00 -25.78
CA ILE A 54 -20.89 -3.29 -25.18
C ILE A 54 -21.15 -2.40 -23.95
N SER A 55 -22.41 -2.16 -23.65
CA SER A 55 -22.84 -1.49 -22.41
C SER A 55 -23.12 -2.46 -21.27
N ALA A 56 -23.25 -3.77 -21.57
CA ALA A 56 -23.58 -4.77 -20.56
C ALA A 56 -22.53 -4.77 -19.44
N PRO A 57 -22.96 -4.75 -18.15
CA PRO A 57 -22.04 -4.83 -17.03
C PRO A 57 -21.18 -6.08 -17.11
N ILE A 58 -19.86 -5.87 -17.06
CA ILE A 58 -18.88 -6.94 -16.84
C ILE A 58 -17.95 -6.48 -15.73
N SER A 59 -17.41 -7.43 -14.98
CA SER A 59 -16.46 -7.19 -13.90
C SER A 59 -15.29 -8.16 -14.03
N PRO A 60 -14.19 -8.00 -13.27
CA PRO A 60 -13.17 -9.04 -13.18
C PRO A 60 -13.82 -10.41 -12.93
N GLY A 61 -13.45 -11.42 -13.73
CA GLY A 61 -14.09 -12.75 -13.74
C GLY A 61 -15.16 -12.96 -14.81
N SER A 62 -15.68 -11.90 -15.43
CA SER A 62 -16.54 -12.02 -16.62
C SER A 62 -15.74 -12.31 -17.89
N SER A 63 -14.43 -12.04 -17.92
CA SER A 63 -13.54 -12.29 -19.06
C SER A 63 -13.49 -13.78 -19.42
N GLY A 64 -13.60 -14.09 -20.71
CA GLY A 64 -13.75 -15.46 -21.21
C GLY A 64 -15.20 -15.95 -21.24
N GLY A 65 -16.15 -15.17 -20.70
CA GLY A 65 -17.58 -15.41 -20.82
C GLY A 65 -18.11 -15.23 -22.24
N GLY A 66 -19.30 -15.77 -22.48
CA GLY A 66 -19.95 -15.66 -23.78
C GLY A 66 -20.72 -14.34 -23.91
N LEU A 67 -20.69 -13.75 -25.10
CA LEU A 67 -21.58 -12.67 -25.54
C LEU A 67 -22.52 -13.23 -26.61
N PHE A 68 -23.82 -13.06 -26.41
CA PHE A 68 -24.89 -13.68 -27.17
C PHE A 68 -25.83 -12.63 -27.76
N ASP A 69 -26.37 -12.92 -28.94
CA ASP A 69 -27.52 -12.21 -29.49
C ASP A 69 -28.85 -12.70 -28.87
N GLU A 70 -29.97 -12.11 -29.29
CA GLU A 70 -31.31 -12.46 -28.80
C GLU A 70 -31.75 -13.90 -29.17
N ASP A 71 -31.14 -14.49 -30.20
CA ASP A 71 -31.36 -15.89 -30.60
C ASP A 71 -30.51 -16.87 -29.76
N GLY A 72 -29.69 -16.37 -28.84
CA GLY A 72 -28.78 -17.19 -28.02
C GLY A 72 -27.55 -17.70 -28.79
N LYS A 73 -27.22 -17.12 -29.95
CA LYS A 73 -26.01 -17.46 -30.70
C LYS A 73 -24.82 -16.68 -30.17
N LEU A 74 -23.67 -17.34 -30.07
CA LEU A 74 -22.43 -16.73 -29.59
C LEU A 74 -21.88 -15.77 -30.66
N ILE A 75 -21.87 -14.48 -30.35
CA ILE A 75 -21.38 -13.41 -31.25
C ILE A 75 -20.04 -12.83 -30.79
N GLY A 76 -19.61 -13.11 -29.56
CA GLY A 76 -18.28 -12.74 -29.08
C GLY A 76 -17.89 -13.37 -27.74
N ILE A 77 -16.65 -13.12 -27.31
CA ILE A 77 -16.10 -13.52 -26.02
C ILE A 77 -15.74 -12.27 -25.22
N THR A 78 -16.30 -12.08 -24.04
CA THR A 78 -15.98 -10.93 -23.17
C THR A 78 -14.50 -10.95 -22.80
N SER A 79 -13.83 -9.79 -22.85
CA SER A 79 -12.38 -9.73 -22.64
C SER A 79 -11.98 -8.71 -21.58
N ALA A 80 -12.24 -7.42 -21.80
CA ALA A 80 -11.76 -6.37 -20.90
C ALA A 80 -12.72 -5.17 -20.87
N GLY A 81 -12.71 -4.41 -19.78
CA GLY A 81 -13.34 -3.09 -19.68
C GLY A 81 -12.30 -1.97 -19.66
N ILE A 82 -12.64 -0.81 -20.20
CA ILE A 82 -11.80 0.39 -20.11
C ILE A 82 -12.00 1.01 -18.71
N LEU A 83 -11.06 0.76 -17.78
CA LEU A 83 -11.16 1.15 -16.35
C LEU A 83 -11.35 2.66 -16.09
N LYS A 84 -11.08 3.52 -17.09
CA LYS A 84 -11.27 4.98 -16.99
C LYS A 84 -12.61 5.48 -17.51
N GLY A 85 -13.48 4.61 -18.04
CA GLY A 85 -14.81 4.98 -18.56
C GLY A 85 -15.89 3.99 -18.11
N GLN A 86 -17.05 4.53 -17.73
CA GLN A 86 -18.19 3.70 -17.31
C GLN A 86 -18.85 3.04 -18.51
N ASN A 87 -19.25 1.77 -18.39
CA ASN A 87 -19.96 1.00 -19.42
C ASN A 87 -19.24 0.96 -20.78
N LEU A 88 -17.90 0.98 -20.75
CA LEU A 88 -17.04 0.81 -21.92
C LEU A 88 -16.37 -0.56 -21.86
N ASN A 89 -17.16 -1.58 -22.20
CA ASN A 89 -16.76 -2.98 -22.10
C ASN A 89 -16.49 -3.56 -23.49
N LEU A 90 -15.56 -4.51 -23.60
CA LEU A 90 -15.10 -5.06 -24.88
C LEU A 90 -15.22 -6.57 -24.92
N ALA A 91 -15.68 -7.07 -26.07
CA ALA A 91 -15.69 -8.47 -26.44
C ALA A 91 -14.96 -8.71 -27.77
N ILE A 92 -14.31 -9.86 -27.86
CA ILE A 92 -13.63 -10.33 -29.07
C ILE A 92 -14.68 -10.99 -29.99
N PRO A 93 -14.76 -10.61 -31.27
CA PRO A 93 -15.75 -11.18 -32.21
C PRO A 93 -15.64 -12.70 -32.35
N ALA A 94 -16.79 -13.39 -32.37
CA ALA A 94 -16.83 -14.85 -32.49
C ALA A 94 -16.28 -15.36 -33.83
N ASN A 95 -16.34 -14.57 -34.92
CA ASN A 95 -15.82 -15.00 -36.21
C ASN A 95 -14.30 -15.25 -36.18
N LEU A 96 -13.55 -14.57 -35.29
CA LEU A 96 -12.13 -14.84 -35.08
C LEU A 96 -11.85 -16.27 -34.59
N LEU A 97 -12.82 -16.93 -33.96
CA LEU A 97 -12.69 -18.31 -33.51
C LEU A 97 -12.56 -19.28 -34.69
N SER A 98 -13.16 -18.96 -35.84
CA SER A 98 -13.09 -19.79 -37.05
C SER A 98 -11.70 -19.80 -37.69
N GLU A 99 -10.92 -18.73 -37.47
CA GLU A 99 -9.56 -18.60 -37.99
C GLU A 99 -8.49 -19.19 -37.06
N LEU A 100 -8.84 -19.49 -35.81
CA LEU A 100 -7.90 -20.04 -34.82
C LEU A 100 -7.18 -21.30 -35.31
N PRO A 101 -7.83 -22.29 -35.94
CA PRO A 101 -7.13 -23.49 -36.44
C PRO A 101 -6.05 -23.14 -37.47
N ALA A 102 -6.37 -22.31 -38.47
CA ALA A 102 -5.43 -21.92 -39.51
C ALA A 102 -4.29 -21.06 -38.97
N ARG A 103 -4.60 -20.09 -38.09
CA ARG A 103 -3.60 -19.25 -37.42
C ARG A 103 -2.67 -20.07 -36.53
N SER A 104 -3.21 -21.08 -35.83
CA SER A 104 -2.41 -22.00 -35.00
C SER A 104 -1.49 -22.87 -35.85
N ALA A 105 -1.96 -23.39 -36.99
CA ALA A 105 -1.16 -24.18 -37.92
C ALA A 105 -0.03 -23.34 -38.56
N ALA A 106 -0.33 -22.13 -39.03
CA ALA A 106 0.68 -21.25 -39.62
C ALA A 106 1.76 -20.80 -38.60
N ALA A 107 1.36 -20.59 -37.34
CA ALA A 107 2.30 -20.32 -36.25
C ALA A 107 3.20 -21.55 -35.97
N LEU A 108 2.62 -22.75 -35.98
CA LEU A 108 3.34 -24.02 -35.85
C LEU A 108 4.33 -24.25 -37.01
N ASP A 109 3.98 -23.90 -38.24
CA ASP A 109 4.85 -24.10 -39.41
C ASP A 109 5.97 -23.06 -39.50
N LYS A 110 5.71 -21.79 -39.14
CA LYS A 110 6.78 -20.79 -38.95
C LYS A 110 7.79 -21.22 -37.88
N PHE A 111 7.30 -21.85 -36.81
CA PHE A 111 8.16 -22.39 -35.76
C PHE A 111 9.07 -23.50 -36.29
N LYS A 112 8.56 -24.38 -37.16
CA LYS A 112 9.34 -25.47 -37.79
C LYS A 112 10.36 -24.98 -38.82
N ASN A 113 9.99 -24.01 -39.67
CA ASN A 113 10.85 -23.55 -40.78
C ASN A 113 12.03 -22.67 -40.32
N LYS A 114 11.91 -22.04 -39.14
CA LYS A 114 13.02 -21.31 -38.52
C LYS A 114 14.15 -22.26 -38.08
N THR A 115 13.84 -23.52 -37.83
CA THR A 115 14.81 -24.55 -37.42
C THR A 115 15.67 -25.07 -38.57
N THR A 116 15.25 -24.88 -39.83
CA THR A 116 15.98 -25.36 -41.02
C THR A 116 16.96 -24.36 -41.64
N GLN A 117 16.88 -23.06 -41.31
CA GLN A 117 17.83 -22.06 -41.83
C GLN A 117 19.11 -21.92 -41.00
N ASP A 118 19.08 -22.28 -39.71
CA ASP A 118 20.23 -22.14 -38.80
C ASP A 118 21.21 -23.34 -38.82
N SER A 119 20.95 -24.36 -39.64
CA SER A 119 21.70 -25.64 -39.64
C SER A 119 22.85 -25.76 -40.67
N MET A 120 23.30 -24.66 -41.30
CA MET A 120 24.42 -24.70 -42.27
C MET A 120 25.72 -23.99 -41.85
N ALA A 121 25.92 -23.62 -40.58
CA ALA A 121 27.18 -22.99 -40.16
C ALA A 121 27.78 -23.61 -38.89
N GLY A 122 28.57 -24.67 -39.10
CA GLY A 122 29.87 -24.88 -38.43
C GLY A 122 29.86 -25.28 -36.96
N GLY A 123 30.12 -26.56 -36.71
CA GLY A 123 30.18 -27.15 -35.37
C GLY A 123 31.41 -26.78 -34.54
N ALA A 124 31.21 -26.77 -33.23
CA ALA A 124 32.22 -27.05 -32.23
C ALA A 124 31.58 -27.93 -31.15
N ASN A 125 32.25 -29.05 -30.86
CA ASN A 125 31.87 -30.07 -29.89
C ASN A 125 31.65 -29.49 -28.49
N PHE A 126 30.41 -29.58 -28.00
CA PHE A 126 30.09 -29.62 -26.57
C PHE A 126 29.68 -31.04 -26.18
N LYS A 127 30.31 -31.56 -25.11
CA LYS A 127 29.94 -32.83 -24.48
C LYS A 127 28.49 -32.76 -23.98
N PRO A 128 27.74 -33.88 -24.01
CA PRO A 128 26.29 -33.85 -23.91
C PRO A 128 25.83 -33.56 -22.49
N GLU A 129 25.39 -32.32 -22.24
CA GLU A 129 24.46 -32.05 -21.15
C GLU A 129 23.06 -32.53 -21.56
N ALA A 130 22.38 -33.15 -20.61
CA ALA A 130 21.17 -33.92 -20.81
C ALA A 130 20.02 -33.13 -21.48
N LYS A 131 19.32 -33.81 -22.40
CA LYS A 131 18.00 -33.51 -22.98
C LYS A 131 17.26 -32.32 -22.32
N VAL A 132 17.16 -31.18 -23.01
CA VAL A 132 16.06 -30.24 -22.77
C VAL A 132 14.85 -30.75 -23.55
N GLN A 133 14.09 -31.62 -22.90
CA GLN A 133 12.68 -31.88 -23.23
C GLN A 133 11.96 -30.54 -23.38
N SER A 134 10.96 -30.46 -24.26
CA SER A 134 9.86 -29.51 -24.07
C SER A 134 9.28 -29.80 -22.69
N ALA A 135 9.76 -29.09 -21.66
CA ALA A 135 9.26 -29.30 -20.33
C ALA A 135 7.78 -28.94 -20.38
N ALA A 136 6.92 -29.91 -20.05
CA ALA A 136 5.60 -29.64 -19.54
C ALA A 136 5.70 -28.44 -18.58
N ARG A 137 4.71 -27.53 -18.58
CA ARG A 137 4.63 -26.47 -17.56
C ARG A 137 5.04 -27.07 -16.23
N THR A 138 6.03 -26.46 -15.57
CA THR A 138 6.48 -26.98 -14.29
C THR A 138 5.24 -27.10 -13.39
N PRO A 139 4.98 -28.27 -12.78
CA PRO A 139 3.74 -28.50 -12.06
C PRO A 139 3.52 -27.40 -11.04
N ILE A 140 2.40 -26.68 -11.19
CA ILE A 140 2.06 -25.63 -10.25
C ILE A 140 1.78 -26.31 -8.90
N PRO A 141 2.35 -25.81 -7.79
CA PRO A 141 2.01 -26.34 -6.48
C PRO A 141 0.49 -26.29 -6.25
N PRO A 142 -0.09 -27.27 -5.54
CA PRO A 142 -1.51 -27.25 -5.27
C PRO A 142 -1.89 -26.01 -4.47
N ALA A 143 -3.13 -25.55 -4.66
CA ALA A 143 -3.68 -24.46 -3.85
C ALA A 143 -3.59 -24.82 -2.36
N SER A 144 -3.10 -23.89 -1.55
CA SER A 144 -2.86 -24.13 -0.13
C SER A 144 -4.12 -23.97 0.72
N GLY A 145 -5.15 -23.32 0.19
CA GLY A 145 -6.34 -22.92 0.96
C GLY A 145 -6.10 -21.81 1.97
N PHE A 146 -4.91 -21.18 1.96
CA PHE A 146 -4.54 -20.13 2.91
C PHE A 146 -5.36 -18.85 2.73
N ALA A 147 -5.62 -18.45 1.48
CA ALA A 147 -6.39 -17.28 1.12
C ALA A 147 -7.00 -17.47 -0.28
N ASP A 148 -8.07 -16.74 -0.57
CA ASP A 148 -8.53 -16.56 -1.94
C ASP A 148 -7.54 -15.68 -2.72
N ILE A 149 -7.38 -15.90 -4.03
CA ILE A 149 -6.46 -15.11 -4.86
C ILE A 149 -6.82 -13.61 -4.87
N SER A 150 -8.09 -13.27 -4.66
CA SER A 150 -8.58 -11.89 -4.60
C SER A 150 -8.40 -11.23 -3.22
N ASP A 151 -8.07 -12.00 -2.18
CA ASP A 151 -7.93 -11.50 -0.81
C ASP A 151 -6.57 -10.81 -0.60
N ALA A 152 -6.39 -9.68 -1.27
CA ALA A 152 -5.18 -8.87 -1.14
C ALA A 152 -4.96 -8.35 0.29
N ALA A 153 -6.02 -8.23 1.10
CA ALA A 153 -5.90 -7.83 2.50
C ALA A 153 -5.08 -8.83 3.33
N LYS A 154 -5.05 -10.12 2.95
CA LYS A 154 -4.14 -11.10 3.55
C LYS A 154 -2.66 -10.79 3.34
N LEU A 155 -2.33 -9.92 2.39
CA LEU A 155 -0.97 -9.44 2.17
C LEU A 155 -0.65 -8.19 2.99
N ASP A 156 -1.60 -7.61 3.72
CA ASP A 156 -1.34 -6.49 4.64
C ASP A 156 -0.35 -6.91 5.73
N GLN A 157 -0.48 -8.13 6.27
CA GLN A 157 0.43 -8.70 7.27
C GLN A 157 1.86 -8.93 6.72
N PHE A 158 2.02 -8.92 5.40
CA PHE A 158 3.29 -9.08 4.72
C PHE A 158 3.76 -7.77 4.06
N GLY A 159 3.08 -6.64 4.29
CA GLY A 159 3.42 -5.36 3.66
C GLY A 159 3.40 -5.38 2.12
N ALA A 160 2.71 -6.36 1.52
CA ALA A 160 2.80 -6.66 0.09
C ALA A 160 1.50 -6.38 -0.66
N ARG A 161 0.46 -5.86 0.00
CA ARG A 161 -0.88 -5.60 -0.56
C ARG A 161 -0.83 -4.89 -1.92
N LYS A 162 -0.17 -3.74 -1.97
CA LYS A 162 -0.07 -2.93 -3.19
C LYS A 162 0.59 -3.69 -4.35
N GLY A 163 1.69 -4.38 -4.08
CA GLY A 163 2.36 -5.18 -5.10
C GLY A 163 1.55 -6.38 -5.55
N TYR A 164 0.77 -6.94 -4.63
CA TYR A 164 -0.13 -8.05 -4.92
C TYR A 164 -1.30 -7.58 -5.80
N GLU A 165 -1.89 -6.42 -5.52
CA GLU A 165 -2.89 -5.78 -6.38
C GLU A 165 -2.34 -5.53 -7.80
N GLU A 166 -1.08 -5.11 -7.93
CA GLU A 166 -0.40 -4.99 -9.23
C GLU A 166 -0.20 -6.35 -9.92
N PHE A 167 0.16 -7.38 -9.15
CA PHE A 167 0.30 -8.76 -9.62
C PHE A 167 -1.00 -9.33 -10.17
N LEU A 168 -2.14 -9.06 -9.53
CA LEU A 168 -3.47 -9.49 -9.98
C LEU A 168 -3.85 -8.90 -11.35
N GLY A 169 -3.20 -7.82 -11.77
CA GLY A 169 -3.35 -7.23 -13.10
C GLY A 169 -2.39 -7.78 -14.17
N LYS A 170 -1.44 -8.66 -13.84
CA LYS A 170 -0.44 -9.17 -14.79
C LYS A 170 -0.98 -10.32 -15.65
N ALA A 171 -0.47 -10.42 -16.88
CA ALA A 171 -0.83 -11.48 -17.81
C ALA A 171 -0.34 -12.86 -17.33
N LEU A 172 -1.10 -13.91 -17.63
CA LEU A 172 -0.67 -15.29 -17.39
C LEU A 172 0.42 -15.74 -18.39
N PRO A 173 1.32 -16.67 -18.01
CA PRO A 173 1.53 -17.16 -16.64
C PRO A 173 2.12 -16.06 -15.75
N ARG A 174 1.82 -16.06 -14.46
CA ARG A 174 2.33 -15.09 -13.49
C ARG A 174 2.68 -15.76 -12.16
N ALA A 175 3.57 -15.16 -11.40
CA ALA A 175 3.85 -15.61 -10.05
C ALA A 175 4.21 -14.45 -9.14
N PHE A 176 3.91 -14.63 -7.86
CA PHE A 176 4.17 -13.68 -6.80
C PHE A 176 4.97 -14.34 -5.68
N ALA A 177 6.05 -13.71 -5.26
CA ALA A 177 6.81 -14.11 -4.08
C ALA A 177 6.84 -12.98 -3.07
N ILE A 178 6.79 -13.36 -1.79
CA ILE A 178 6.96 -12.47 -0.66
C ILE A 178 8.35 -12.70 -0.06
N ALA A 179 9.08 -11.63 0.20
CA ALA A 179 10.35 -11.67 0.90
C ALA A 179 10.11 -11.65 2.41
N ASP A 180 10.94 -12.40 3.13
CA ASP A 180 11.06 -12.29 4.58
C ASP A 180 11.48 -10.88 4.93
N GLY A 181 10.51 -10.03 5.30
CA GLY A 181 10.88 -8.66 5.04
C GLY A 181 9.87 -7.60 4.81
N GLY A 182 8.62 -7.90 4.48
CA GLY A 182 7.78 -6.86 3.89
C GLY A 182 8.14 -6.50 2.44
N GLY A 183 9.00 -7.29 1.78
CA GLY A 183 9.34 -7.14 0.36
C GLY A 183 8.52 -8.09 -0.50
N TRP A 184 8.43 -7.81 -1.80
CA TRP A 184 7.71 -8.66 -2.74
C TRP A 184 8.29 -8.55 -4.13
N PHE A 185 8.04 -9.56 -4.95
CA PHE A 185 8.42 -9.57 -6.36
C PHE A 185 7.38 -10.34 -7.16
N HIS A 186 7.15 -9.90 -8.39
CA HIS A 186 6.27 -10.62 -9.30
C HIS A 186 6.94 -10.82 -10.65
N THR A 187 6.68 -11.95 -11.28
CA THR A 187 7.10 -12.23 -12.65
C THR A 187 5.88 -12.62 -13.46
N TYR A 188 5.92 -12.38 -14.77
CA TYR A 188 4.81 -12.70 -15.65
C TYR A 188 5.28 -12.90 -17.08
N GLY A 189 4.50 -13.65 -17.85
CA GLY A 189 4.78 -14.00 -19.24
C GLY A 189 6.01 -14.89 -19.44
N ARG A 190 6.21 -15.27 -20.70
CA ARG A 190 7.45 -15.87 -21.21
C ARG A 190 7.92 -15.09 -22.42
N THR A 191 9.12 -14.55 -22.36
CA THR A 191 9.86 -13.99 -23.48
C THR A 191 10.91 -14.99 -23.95
N PRO A 192 11.44 -14.88 -25.18
CA PRO A 192 12.53 -15.73 -25.65
C PRO A 192 13.82 -15.65 -24.81
N LYS A 193 13.94 -14.67 -23.92
CA LYS A 193 15.06 -14.49 -22.99
C LYS A 193 14.82 -15.17 -21.64
N ASP A 194 13.58 -15.54 -21.33
CA ASP A 194 13.25 -16.18 -20.06
C ASP A 194 13.61 -17.67 -20.12
N THR A 195 14.50 -18.09 -19.22
CA THR A 195 15.00 -19.47 -19.14
C THR A 195 14.07 -20.43 -18.39
N ALA A 196 13.01 -19.92 -17.75
CA ALA A 196 12.07 -20.70 -16.94
C ALA A 196 10.66 -20.08 -16.84
N ASP A 197 9.67 -20.84 -16.35
CA ASP A 197 8.34 -20.31 -16.04
C ASP A 197 8.39 -19.22 -14.96
N PRO A 198 7.45 -18.24 -14.97
CA PRO A 198 7.38 -17.18 -13.95
C PRO A 198 7.51 -17.68 -12.52
N HIS A 199 6.80 -18.75 -12.15
CA HIS A 199 6.83 -19.30 -10.79
C HIS A 199 8.14 -20.02 -10.43
N VAL A 200 8.94 -20.42 -11.42
CA VAL A 200 10.27 -21.02 -11.20
C VAL A 200 11.32 -19.95 -10.93
N ARG A 201 11.19 -18.78 -11.57
CA ARG A 201 12.17 -17.68 -11.44
C ARG A 201 11.82 -16.64 -10.38
N VAL A 202 10.54 -16.47 -10.02
CA VAL A 202 10.08 -15.39 -9.12
C VAL A 202 10.78 -15.42 -7.76
N VAL A 203 11.04 -16.60 -7.20
CA VAL A 203 11.72 -16.72 -5.90
C VAL A 203 13.18 -16.27 -6.05
N THR A 204 13.92 -16.84 -6.99
CA THR A 204 15.33 -16.48 -7.22
C THR A 204 15.51 -15.00 -7.55
N GLU A 205 14.63 -14.42 -8.36
CA GLU A 205 14.65 -12.98 -8.69
C GLU A 205 14.30 -12.12 -7.48
N CYS A 206 13.30 -12.55 -6.69
CA CYS A 206 12.97 -11.91 -5.41
C CYS A 206 14.16 -11.92 -4.45
N GLU A 207 14.83 -13.06 -4.27
CA GLU A 207 15.98 -13.19 -3.38
C GLU A 207 17.18 -12.37 -3.89
N THR A 208 17.36 -12.33 -5.20
CA THR A 208 18.42 -11.52 -5.83
C THR A 208 18.16 -10.03 -5.64
N PHE A 209 16.92 -9.58 -5.78
CA PHE A 209 16.52 -8.18 -5.65
C PHE A 209 16.54 -7.72 -4.20
N HIS A 210 15.96 -8.51 -3.29
CA HIS A 210 15.78 -8.14 -1.89
C HIS A 210 16.94 -8.56 -0.98
N LYS A 211 17.85 -9.43 -1.45
CA LYS A 211 18.96 -10.03 -0.66
C LYS A 211 18.47 -10.71 0.62
N ARG A 212 17.31 -11.35 0.55
CA ARG A 212 16.63 -12.05 1.65
C ARG A 212 15.94 -13.30 1.12
N HIS A 213 15.57 -14.21 1.99
CA HIS A 213 14.80 -15.38 1.60
C HIS A 213 13.41 -14.95 1.11
N CYS A 214 12.94 -15.56 0.03
CA CYS A 214 11.60 -15.33 -0.49
C CYS A 214 10.79 -16.62 -0.51
N THR A 215 9.51 -16.49 -0.21
CA THR A 215 8.54 -17.59 -0.28
C THR A 215 7.58 -17.32 -1.42
N LEU A 216 7.37 -18.34 -2.26
CA LEU A 216 6.35 -18.31 -3.29
C LEU A 216 4.96 -18.19 -2.64
N TYR A 217 4.19 -17.19 -3.04
CA TYR A 217 2.88 -16.91 -2.46
C TYR A 217 1.74 -17.33 -3.38
N ALA A 218 1.78 -16.90 -4.64
CA ALA A 218 0.74 -17.19 -5.62
C ALA A 218 1.35 -17.52 -6.98
N VAL A 219 0.66 -18.39 -7.72
CA VAL A 219 0.97 -18.74 -9.10
C VAL A 219 -0.31 -18.68 -9.89
N ASP A 220 -0.31 -17.95 -11.00
CA ASP A 220 -1.46 -17.70 -11.84
C ASP A 220 -2.64 -17.16 -11.01
N ASP A 221 -3.67 -17.98 -10.82
CA ASP A 221 -4.89 -17.64 -10.10
C ASP A 221 -5.09 -18.45 -8.82
N ILE A 222 -4.02 -19.08 -8.31
CA ILE A 222 -4.05 -19.84 -7.05
C ILE A 222 -3.02 -19.34 -6.04
N VAL A 223 -3.46 -19.23 -4.78
CA VAL A 223 -2.57 -19.06 -3.63
C VAL A 223 -1.97 -20.42 -3.29
N VAL A 224 -0.64 -20.50 -3.36
CA VAL A 224 0.14 -21.70 -3.06
C VAL A 224 0.91 -21.57 -1.74
N TYR A 225 0.82 -20.41 -1.10
CA TYR A 225 1.50 -20.11 0.16
C TYR A 225 1.07 -21.08 1.26
N GLN A 226 2.03 -21.85 1.77
CA GLN A 226 1.83 -22.63 2.98
C GLN A 226 2.43 -21.88 4.16
N GLU A 227 1.60 -21.61 5.16
CA GLU A 227 2.09 -21.10 6.44
C GLU A 227 2.97 -22.17 7.06
N LYS A 228 4.29 -21.94 7.10
CA LYS A 228 5.20 -22.84 7.80
C LYS A 228 4.83 -22.80 9.29
N LYS A 229 4.27 -23.90 9.80
CA LYS A 229 4.38 -24.20 11.24
C LYS A 229 5.87 -24.37 11.52
N ILE A 230 6.47 -23.35 12.10
CA ILE A 230 7.91 -23.29 12.35
C ILE A 230 8.26 -24.36 13.39
N THR A 231 8.84 -25.47 12.96
CA THR A 231 9.49 -26.46 13.82
C THR A 231 10.98 -26.59 13.53
N ASP A 232 11.59 -25.60 12.86
CA ASP A 232 13.01 -25.63 12.53
C ASP A 232 13.82 -24.91 13.61
N SER A 233 14.48 -25.70 14.45
CA SER A 233 15.28 -25.26 15.60
C SER A 233 16.58 -24.54 15.23
N ASN A 234 16.92 -24.43 13.93
CA ASN A 234 18.25 -24.01 13.49
C ASN A 234 18.32 -22.62 12.84
N ASN A 235 17.24 -21.82 12.87
CA ASN A 235 17.25 -20.46 12.36
C ASN A 235 16.75 -19.42 13.39
N PRO A 236 17.67 -18.82 14.18
CA PRO A 236 17.30 -17.97 15.33
C PRO A 236 16.64 -16.64 14.96
N VAL A 237 16.70 -16.19 13.71
CA VAL A 237 16.06 -14.93 13.27
C VAL A 237 14.54 -15.10 13.06
N TYR A 238 14.07 -16.32 12.80
CA TYR A 238 12.66 -16.60 12.44
C TYR A 238 11.85 -17.25 13.57
N LEU A 239 12.47 -17.56 14.72
CA LEU A 239 11.81 -18.33 15.78
C LEU A 239 10.84 -17.52 16.66
N LYS A 240 10.77 -16.19 16.54
CA LYS A 240 9.73 -15.38 17.18
C LYS A 240 9.40 -14.16 16.32
N ARG A 241 8.58 -14.35 15.27
CA ARG A 241 7.79 -13.21 14.79
C ARG A 241 6.89 -12.77 15.93
N THR A 242 7.10 -11.57 16.45
CA THR A 242 6.25 -11.03 17.51
C THR A 242 4.90 -10.70 16.86
N PRO A 243 3.78 -11.17 17.43
CA PRO A 243 2.48 -10.90 16.85
C PRO A 243 2.24 -9.39 16.74
N VAL A 244 1.93 -8.93 15.53
CA VAL A 244 1.50 -7.55 15.32
C VAL A 244 0.11 -7.40 15.92
N PRO A 245 -0.13 -6.39 16.79
CA PRO A 245 -1.45 -6.15 17.34
C PRO A 245 -2.47 -5.87 16.23
N ALA A 246 -3.72 -6.30 16.44
CA ALA A 246 -4.78 -6.08 15.47
C ALA A 246 -5.03 -4.58 15.24
N PRO A 247 -5.48 -4.18 14.03
CA PRO A 247 -5.92 -2.82 13.77
C PRO A 247 -6.95 -2.34 14.80
N SER A 248 -6.82 -1.09 15.20
CA SER A 248 -7.70 -0.41 16.15
C SER A 248 -8.65 0.55 15.42
N SER A 249 -9.78 0.89 16.05
CA SER A 249 -10.69 1.93 15.56
C SER A 249 -10.31 3.35 15.99
N TYR A 250 -9.11 3.56 16.52
CA TYR A 250 -8.70 4.84 17.12
C TYR A 250 -8.59 5.97 16.09
N ALA A 251 -8.00 5.68 14.93
CA ALA A 251 -7.78 6.62 13.84
C ALA A 251 -7.53 5.87 12.53
N ASP A 252 -7.82 6.51 11.40
CA ASP A 252 -7.32 6.08 10.10
C ASP A 252 -5.81 6.34 10.01
N ILE A 253 -5.07 5.54 9.23
CA ILE A 253 -3.62 5.68 9.06
C ILE A 253 -3.23 7.06 8.51
N SER A 254 -4.12 7.72 7.76
CA SER A 254 -3.94 9.05 7.19
C SER A 254 -4.31 10.20 8.14
N ASP A 255 -4.92 9.93 9.30
CA ASP A 255 -5.32 10.97 10.27
C ASP A 255 -4.13 11.43 11.12
N VAL A 256 -3.23 12.17 10.48
CA VAL A 256 -2.01 12.73 11.10
C VAL A 256 -2.31 13.73 12.22
N LYS A 257 -3.52 14.32 12.25
CA LYS A 257 -3.90 15.35 13.25
C LYS A 257 -3.99 14.76 14.65
N LYS A 258 -4.38 13.49 14.78
CA LYS A 258 -4.42 12.77 16.06
C LYS A 258 -3.06 12.72 16.76
N LEU A 259 -1.96 12.90 16.02
CA LEU A 259 -0.60 12.86 16.53
C LEU A 259 -0.12 14.19 17.11
N ASP A 260 -0.88 15.28 16.96
CA ASP A 260 -0.53 16.58 17.56
C ASP A 260 -0.52 16.54 19.07
N ALA A 261 -1.50 15.85 19.66
CA ALA A 261 -1.56 15.62 21.09
C ALA A 261 -0.32 14.88 21.62
N PHE A 262 0.34 14.08 20.77
CA PHE A 262 1.53 13.34 21.13
C PHE A 262 2.82 14.02 20.68
N GLY A 263 2.77 15.24 20.12
CA GLY A 263 3.95 15.90 19.56
C GLY A 263 4.63 15.11 18.44
N ALA A 264 3.89 14.20 17.79
CA ALA A 264 4.44 13.16 16.94
C ALA A 264 4.08 13.31 15.46
N ARG A 265 3.29 14.34 15.08
CA ARG A 265 2.79 14.54 13.70
C ARG A 265 3.91 14.45 12.66
N LYS A 266 4.97 15.25 12.80
CA LYS A 266 6.08 15.27 11.83
C LYS A 266 6.77 13.91 11.70
N GLY A 267 7.08 13.27 12.83
CA GLY A 267 7.69 11.95 12.82
C GLY A 267 6.79 10.90 12.16
N TYR A 268 5.48 11.05 12.33
CA TYR A 268 4.49 10.18 11.74
C TYR A 268 4.36 10.40 10.22
N GLU A 269 4.39 11.64 9.74
CA GLU A 269 4.47 11.96 8.31
C GLU A 269 5.71 11.35 7.65
N GLU A 270 6.87 11.37 8.32
CA GLU A 270 8.06 10.66 7.85
C GLU A 270 7.85 9.15 7.80
N PHE A 271 7.23 8.58 8.83
CA PHE A 271 6.89 7.16 8.92
C PHE A 271 6.00 6.69 7.77
N LEU A 272 5.00 7.48 7.38
CA LEU A 272 4.09 7.16 6.27
C LEU A 272 4.82 6.99 4.92
N ASN A 273 6.05 7.51 4.80
CA ASN A 273 6.88 7.39 3.62
C ASN A 273 7.96 6.28 3.72
N LYS A 274 8.02 5.52 4.82
CA LYS A 274 9.02 4.45 4.98
C LYS A 274 8.64 3.16 4.28
N ALA A 275 9.65 2.42 3.85
CA ALA A 275 9.49 1.10 3.25
C ALA A 275 8.96 0.08 4.27
N PHE A 276 8.22 -0.92 3.78
CA PHE A 276 7.72 -2.00 4.59
C PHE A 276 8.86 -3.00 4.97
N PRO A 277 8.77 -3.66 6.15
CA PRO A 277 7.74 -3.45 7.15
C PRO A 277 8.13 -2.20 7.94
N ARG A 278 7.16 -1.54 8.57
CA ARG A 278 7.40 -0.32 9.31
C ARG A 278 6.55 -0.27 10.56
N ALA A 279 7.02 0.45 11.55
CA ALA A 279 6.24 0.69 12.75
C ALA A 279 6.54 2.06 13.34
N PHE A 280 5.55 2.60 14.03
CA PHE A 280 5.60 3.86 14.73
C PHE A 280 5.21 3.65 16.18
N ALA A 281 6.01 4.16 17.12
CA ALA A 281 5.66 4.23 18.52
C ALA A 281 5.62 5.67 18.98
N ILE A 282 4.68 5.92 19.88
CA ILE A 282 4.57 7.17 20.63
C ILE A 282 4.92 6.90 22.08
N GLY A 283 5.51 7.90 22.71
CA GLY A 283 5.86 7.93 24.11
C GLY A 283 5.39 9.22 24.76
N PRO A 284 5.48 9.29 26.08
CA PRO A 284 5.15 10.49 26.83
C PRO A 284 6.07 11.66 26.44
N GLN A 285 5.63 12.88 26.75
CA GLN A 285 6.41 14.13 26.58
C GLN A 285 6.89 14.38 25.14
N GLY A 286 6.13 13.92 24.14
CA GLY A 286 6.46 14.19 22.75
C GLY A 286 7.54 13.27 22.17
N HIS A 287 7.96 12.25 22.91
CA HIS A 287 8.86 11.23 22.38
C HIS A 287 8.12 10.35 21.39
N TRP A 288 8.77 10.04 20.28
CA TRP A 288 8.28 9.10 19.30
C TRP A 288 9.46 8.45 18.60
N PHE A 289 9.21 7.32 17.95
CA PHE A 289 10.19 6.64 17.14
C PHE A 289 9.50 5.96 15.95
N TRP A 290 10.22 5.84 14.84
CA TRP A 290 9.81 5.01 13.72
C TRP A 290 10.93 4.06 13.34
N ALA A 291 10.57 2.84 12.92
CA ALA A 291 11.51 1.87 12.40
C ALA A 291 10.96 1.29 11.10
N SER A 292 11.85 0.98 10.16
CA SER A 292 11.50 0.31 8.91
C SER A 292 12.52 -0.77 8.54
N GLY A 293 12.09 -1.76 7.78
CA GLY A 293 12.92 -2.90 7.38
C GLY A 293 13.25 -3.85 8.53
N PHE A 294 13.84 -5.00 8.18
CA PHE A 294 14.38 -5.93 9.17
C PHE A 294 15.83 -5.59 9.52
N ASP A 295 16.16 -5.66 10.80
CA ASP A 295 17.54 -5.51 11.28
C ASP A 295 18.16 -6.89 11.51
N ALA A 296 18.77 -7.45 10.47
CA ALA A 296 19.43 -8.76 10.52
C ALA A 296 20.65 -8.80 11.48
N LYS A 297 21.15 -7.65 11.94
CA LYS A 297 22.27 -7.58 12.89
C LYS A 297 21.81 -7.71 14.35
N ASN A 298 20.52 -7.48 14.63
CA ASN A 298 19.95 -7.55 15.98
C ASN A 298 18.68 -8.42 15.97
N PRO A 299 18.79 -9.76 16.04
CA PRO A 299 17.67 -10.70 15.93
C PRO A 299 16.52 -10.39 16.91
N ASP A 300 16.85 -10.03 18.16
CA ASP A 300 15.88 -9.71 19.22
C ASP A 300 15.07 -8.43 18.96
N SER A 301 15.49 -7.61 17.99
CA SER A 301 14.76 -6.42 17.53
C SER A 301 14.73 -6.32 16.01
N ALA A 302 14.76 -7.49 15.35
CA ALA A 302 14.80 -7.57 13.90
C ALA A 302 13.54 -6.93 13.31
N GLU A 303 12.40 -7.13 13.95
CA GLU A 303 11.12 -6.57 13.54
C GLU A 303 10.98 -5.08 13.92
N PRO A 304 10.47 -4.24 13.00
CA PRO A 304 10.35 -2.81 13.25
C PRO A 304 9.40 -2.49 14.40
N HIS A 305 8.33 -3.26 14.59
CA HIS A 305 7.35 -3.02 15.66
C HIS A 305 7.86 -3.39 17.06
N VAL A 306 8.88 -4.25 17.16
CA VAL A 306 9.63 -4.51 18.40
C VAL A 306 10.69 -3.43 18.61
N ARG A 307 11.47 -3.14 17.56
CA ARG A 307 12.58 -2.19 17.60
C ARG A 307 12.13 -0.78 17.97
N VAL A 308 10.99 -0.35 17.43
CA VAL A 308 10.45 0.98 17.67
C VAL A 308 10.09 1.20 19.14
N LEU A 309 9.56 0.19 19.83
CA LEU A 309 9.25 0.25 21.25
C LEU A 309 10.53 0.33 22.08
N ILE A 310 11.49 -0.56 21.84
CA ILE A 310 12.79 -0.56 22.54
C ILE A 310 13.49 0.79 22.38
N GLN A 311 13.54 1.32 21.16
CA GLN A 311 14.22 2.58 20.88
C GLN A 311 13.50 3.78 21.49
N CYS A 312 12.16 3.78 21.46
CA CYS A 312 11.36 4.80 22.11
C CYS A 312 11.56 4.79 23.63
N GLU A 313 11.47 3.63 24.28
CA GLU A 313 11.59 3.51 25.73
C GLU A 313 13.02 3.81 26.21
N ARG A 314 14.04 3.39 25.45
CA ARG A 314 15.44 3.69 25.76
C ARG A 314 15.74 5.19 25.69
N LYS A 315 15.16 5.89 24.72
CA LYS A 315 15.36 7.34 24.52
C LYS A 315 14.53 8.17 25.50
N SER A 316 13.26 7.83 25.69
CA SER A 316 12.34 8.56 26.56
C SER A 316 12.52 8.24 28.05
N LYS A 317 13.18 7.12 28.38
CA LYS A 317 13.28 6.57 29.74
C LYS A 317 11.91 6.30 30.37
N GLN A 318 10.87 6.16 29.56
CA GLN A 318 9.49 5.94 29.98
C GLN A 318 8.84 4.92 29.05
N ALA A 319 7.72 4.35 29.48
CA ALA A 319 7.01 3.37 28.69
C ALA A 319 6.42 4.00 27.41
N CYS A 320 6.60 3.33 26.28
CA CYS A 320 6.02 3.73 25.00
C CYS A 320 4.90 2.78 24.60
N ALA A 321 4.11 3.22 23.62
CA ALA A 321 3.02 2.48 23.03
C ALA A 321 3.16 2.45 21.51
N LEU A 322 2.84 1.31 20.94
CA LEU A 322 2.80 1.12 19.51
C LEU A 322 1.58 1.86 18.96
N TYR A 323 1.81 2.75 18.00
CA TYR A 323 0.75 3.54 17.40
C TYR A 323 0.28 2.95 16.08
N ALA A 324 1.22 2.65 15.18
CA ALA A 324 0.93 2.11 13.87
C ALA A 324 1.95 1.03 13.49
N VAL A 325 1.49 0.04 12.75
CA VAL A 325 2.31 -0.96 12.09
C VAL A 325 1.86 -1.05 10.64
N ASP A 326 2.82 -0.91 9.74
CA ASP A 326 2.61 -1.00 8.30
C ASP A 326 1.56 0.00 7.79
N GLY A 327 0.40 -0.50 7.40
CA GLY A 327 -0.74 0.28 6.90
C GLY A 327 -1.84 0.53 7.93
N ASN A 328 -1.69 0.06 9.17
CA ASN A 328 -2.76 0.05 10.16
C ASN A 328 -2.38 0.80 11.44
N VAL A 329 -3.33 1.58 11.99
CA VAL A 329 -3.24 2.10 13.35
C VAL A 329 -3.64 0.99 14.32
N VAL A 330 -2.76 0.66 15.27
CA VAL A 330 -2.94 -0.42 16.25
C VAL A 330 -3.06 0.11 17.69
N PHE A 331 -3.15 1.43 17.85
CA PHE A 331 -3.14 2.10 19.13
C PHE A 331 -4.41 1.83 19.95
N GLN A 332 -4.26 1.23 21.13
CA GLN A 332 -5.36 0.97 22.08
C GLN A 332 -5.26 1.81 23.37
N ASN A 333 -4.33 2.78 23.40
CA ASN A 333 -3.92 3.53 24.60
C ASN A 333 -3.82 2.71 25.91
N PRO A 334 -3.22 1.51 25.92
CA PRO A 334 -3.29 0.62 27.09
C PRO A 334 -2.49 1.11 28.30
N LYS A 335 -1.60 2.10 28.11
CA LYS A 335 -0.71 2.64 29.16
C LYS A 335 -1.04 4.08 29.54
N GLY A 336 -2.19 4.63 29.11
CA GLY A 336 -2.54 6.03 29.36
C GLY A 336 -1.46 6.99 28.85
N ILE A 337 -0.90 6.71 27.67
CA ILE A 337 0.04 7.60 27.00
C ILE A 337 -0.77 8.83 26.61
N ASN A 338 -0.78 9.81 27.49
CA ASN A 338 -1.43 11.09 27.30
C ASN A 338 -0.37 12.17 27.04
N THR A 339 -0.82 13.29 26.50
CA THR A 339 -0.13 14.58 26.58
C THR A 339 0.44 14.78 27.98
N TYR A 340 1.60 15.41 28.10
CA TYR A 340 2.13 15.87 29.40
C TYR A 340 1.01 16.42 30.28
N THR A 341 0.84 15.86 31.49
CA THR A 341 -0.15 16.37 32.45
C THR A 341 0.49 17.54 33.18
N PHE A 342 -0.07 18.73 32.97
CA PHE A 342 0.44 19.91 33.66
C PHE A 342 0.07 19.88 35.15
N THR A 343 1.04 20.26 35.97
CA THR A 343 0.86 20.57 37.40
C THR A 343 0.11 21.89 37.60
N VAL A 344 0.30 22.88 36.70
CA VAL A 344 -0.55 24.07 36.57
C VAL A 344 -1.40 23.91 35.32
N PRO A 345 -2.74 23.91 35.41
CA PRO A 345 -3.59 23.70 34.24
C PRO A 345 -3.31 24.72 33.12
N ALA A 346 -2.97 24.21 31.94
CA ALA A 346 -2.86 25.06 30.76
C ALA A 346 -4.24 25.59 30.34
N PRO A 347 -4.33 26.77 29.72
CA PRO A 347 -5.58 27.29 29.19
C PRO A 347 -6.23 26.33 28.19
N ALA A 348 -7.56 26.34 28.16
CA ALA A 348 -8.31 25.47 27.25
C ALA A 348 -8.01 25.81 25.77
N PRO A 349 -8.02 24.80 24.88
CA PRO A 349 -7.92 25.01 23.44
C PRO A 349 -9.01 25.97 22.95
N THR A 350 -8.68 26.79 21.95
CA THR A 350 -9.63 27.70 21.31
C THR A 350 -9.84 27.34 19.85
N SER A 351 -10.95 27.81 19.27
CA SER A 351 -11.23 27.68 17.83
C SER A 351 -10.54 28.74 16.98
N TYR A 352 -9.56 29.48 17.52
CA TYR A 352 -8.93 30.60 16.83
C TYR A 352 -8.13 30.16 15.59
N ALA A 353 -7.40 29.04 15.71
CA ALA A 353 -6.63 28.44 14.63
C ALA A 353 -6.36 26.96 14.92
N ASP A 354 -6.20 26.16 13.87
CA ASP A 354 -5.55 24.84 13.98
C ASP A 354 -4.06 25.05 14.30
N ILE A 355 -3.44 24.13 15.04
CA ILE A 355 -2.01 24.25 15.39
C ILE A 355 -1.09 24.34 14.16
N SER A 356 -1.54 23.80 13.03
CA SER A 356 -0.84 23.84 11.75
C SER A 356 -1.19 25.03 10.85
N ASP A 357 -2.18 25.85 11.21
CA ASP A 357 -2.52 27.06 10.48
C ASP A 357 -1.56 28.20 10.83
N ILE A 358 -0.40 28.21 10.18
CA ILE A 358 0.63 29.22 10.37
C ILE A 358 0.28 30.57 9.74
N SER A 359 -0.76 30.66 8.90
CA SER A 359 -1.15 31.92 8.24
C SER A 359 -1.62 32.98 9.23
N LYS A 360 -2.20 32.55 10.35
CA LYS A 360 -2.66 33.43 11.43
C LYS A 360 -1.52 34.11 12.19
N LEU A 361 -0.28 33.68 11.96
CA LEU A 361 0.93 34.23 12.57
C LEU A 361 1.53 35.38 11.75
N ASP A 362 1.08 35.59 10.51
CA ASP A 362 1.60 36.64 9.62
C ASP A 362 1.37 38.03 10.22
N LYS A 363 0.19 38.26 10.83
CA LYS A 363 -0.12 39.52 11.54
C LYS A 363 0.76 39.78 12.76
N PHE A 364 1.39 38.74 13.30
CA PHE A 364 2.29 38.80 14.44
C PHE A 364 3.76 38.74 14.02
N GLY A 365 4.09 38.69 12.72
CA GLY A 365 5.48 38.53 12.26
C GLY A 365 6.22 37.32 12.87
N ALA A 366 5.46 36.32 13.34
CA ALA A 366 5.97 35.27 14.24
C ALA A 366 6.11 33.90 13.57
N ARG A 367 5.84 33.82 12.26
CA ARG A 367 5.78 32.57 11.49
C ARG A 367 7.03 31.71 11.64
N LYS A 368 8.22 32.29 11.45
CA LYS A 368 9.49 31.57 11.55
C LYS A 368 9.72 30.98 12.94
N PHE A 369 9.48 31.76 13.99
CA PHE A 369 9.57 31.28 15.37
C PHE A 369 8.55 30.19 15.67
N TYR A 370 7.36 30.29 15.08
CA TYR A 370 6.32 29.29 15.24
C TYR A 370 6.68 27.97 14.56
N GLU A 371 7.29 28.00 13.38
CA GLU A 371 7.81 26.81 12.71
C GLU A 371 8.89 26.11 13.56
N GLU A 372 9.79 26.87 14.20
CA GLU A 372 10.76 26.33 15.15
C GLU A 372 10.11 25.76 16.42
N PHE A 373 9.08 26.43 16.93
CA PHE A 373 8.26 25.96 18.05
C PHE A 373 7.61 24.61 17.75
N LEU A 374 7.08 24.41 16.54
CA LEU A 374 6.47 23.15 16.13
C LEU A 374 7.46 21.97 16.13
N GLN A 375 8.78 22.24 16.15
CA GLN A 375 9.83 21.22 16.26
C GLN A 375 10.26 20.93 17.70
N GLN A 376 9.82 21.71 18.69
CA GLN A 376 10.26 21.52 20.07
C GLN A 376 9.59 20.31 20.72
N ASN A 377 10.31 19.61 21.59
CA ASN A 377 9.72 18.53 22.38
C ASN A 377 8.68 19.05 23.37
N PHE A 378 7.76 18.19 23.79
CA PHE A 378 6.83 18.54 24.86
C PHE A 378 7.53 18.44 26.24
N PRO A 379 7.03 19.15 27.26
CA PRO A 379 6.04 20.22 27.14
C PRO A 379 6.64 21.46 26.46
N ARG A 380 5.81 22.22 25.75
CA ARG A 380 6.22 23.47 25.07
C ARG A 380 5.12 24.52 25.08
N ALA A 381 5.50 25.78 24.95
CA ALA A 381 4.57 26.89 24.78
C ALA A 381 5.11 27.89 23.76
N PHE A 382 4.20 28.63 23.13
CA PHE A 382 4.48 29.71 22.19
C PHE A 382 3.73 30.98 22.60
N ALA A 383 4.42 32.11 22.54
CA ALA A 383 3.86 33.43 22.78
C ALA A 383 4.13 34.35 21.58
N VAL A 384 3.23 35.29 21.37
CA VAL A 384 3.31 36.33 20.32
C VAL A 384 3.31 37.71 20.95
N THR A 385 3.87 38.70 20.25
CA THR A 385 3.81 40.12 20.64
C THR A 385 2.78 40.89 19.81
N ASP A 386 2.33 42.04 20.31
CA ASP A 386 1.44 42.97 19.60
C ASP A 386 2.06 43.67 18.38
N ALA A 387 3.39 43.73 18.31
CA ALA A 387 4.12 44.52 17.31
C ALA A 387 5.04 43.71 16.41
N GLY A 388 4.84 42.40 16.32
CA GLY A 388 5.69 41.54 15.50
C GLY A 388 6.76 40.84 16.31
N GLY A 389 6.59 39.55 16.61
CA GLY A 389 7.54 38.76 17.38
C GLY A 389 6.93 37.48 17.92
N GLY A 390 7.75 36.44 18.02
CA GLY A 390 7.38 35.14 18.57
C GLY A 390 8.45 34.64 19.54
N TYR A 391 8.03 34.05 20.63
CA TYR A 391 8.92 33.45 21.63
C TYR A 391 8.41 32.06 21.99
N PHE A 392 9.30 31.11 22.28
CA PHE A 392 8.90 29.80 22.75
C PHE A 392 9.73 29.34 23.93
N THR A 393 9.12 28.50 24.75
CA THR A 393 9.82 27.75 25.81
C THR A 393 9.44 26.27 25.72
N SER A 394 10.36 25.40 26.11
CA SER A 394 10.15 23.95 26.08
C SER A 394 10.88 23.26 27.24
N GLY A 395 10.47 22.03 27.55
CA GLY A 395 11.05 21.18 28.59
C GLY A 395 10.59 21.52 30.02
N MET A 396 10.95 20.65 30.97
CA MET A 396 10.62 20.81 32.40
C MET A 396 11.73 21.47 33.24
N ASN A 397 12.95 21.54 32.73
CA ASN A 397 14.09 22.10 33.44
C ASN A 397 14.50 23.43 32.80
N PRO A 398 13.97 24.58 33.28
CA PRO A 398 14.39 25.88 32.78
C PRO A 398 15.87 26.12 33.08
N LYS A 399 16.52 26.92 32.23
CA LYS A 399 17.90 27.38 32.48
C LYS A 399 18.00 28.29 33.72
N ASP A 400 16.90 28.95 34.06
CA ASP A 400 16.76 29.79 35.25
C ASP A 400 16.12 28.96 36.39
N PRO A 401 16.84 28.72 37.51
CA PRO A 401 16.33 27.97 38.66
C PRO A 401 15.10 28.59 39.34
N LEU A 402 14.84 29.88 39.11
CA LEU A 402 13.69 30.60 39.69
C LEU A 402 12.46 30.59 38.79
N ALA A 403 12.60 30.14 37.54
CA ALA A 403 11.48 30.03 36.61
C ALA A 403 10.65 28.77 36.88
N SER A 404 9.33 28.86 36.64
CA SER A 404 8.45 27.68 36.70
C SER A 404 8.95 26.57 35.77
N ASN A 405 8.87 25.32 36.22
CA ASN A 405 9.14 24.13 35.40
C ASN A 405 8.18 24.01 34.21
N GLU A 406 7.05 24.71 34.23
CA GLU A 406 6.06 24.61 33.16
C GLU A 406 6.24 25.70 32.10
N PRO A 407 6.42 25.32 30.82
CA PRO A 407 6.74 26.28 29.77
C PRO A 407 5.63 27.32 29.58
N HIS A 408 4.36 26.93 29.67
CA HIS A 408 3.24 27.86 29.49
C HIS A 408 3.10 28.88 30.63
N VAL A 409 3.70 28.62 31.81
CA VAL A 409 3.73 29.56 32.94
C VAL A 409 4.88 30.55 32.78
N ARG A 410 6.10 30.07 32.46
CA ARG A 410 7.28 30.95 32.37
C ARG A 410 7.39 31.76 31.07
N ILE A 411 6.68 31.36 30.02
CA ILE A 411 6.88 31.93 28.69
C ILE A 411 6.56 33.41 28.58
N LEU A 412 5.52 33.89 29.27
CA LEU A 412 5.11 35.29 29.17
C LEU A 412 6.20 36.20 29.75
N GLN A 413 6.67 35.90 30.96
CA GLN A 413 7.76 36.64 31.58
C GLN A 413 9.04 36.63 30.73
N ALA A 414 9.40 35.47 30.15
CA ALA A 414 10.58 35.36 29.30
C ALA A 414 10.43 36.18 28.00
N CYS A 415 9.27 36.10 27.36
CA CYS A 415 8.94 36.86 26.16
C CYS A 415 8.94 38.37 26.41
N GLU A 416 8.29 38.82 27.49
CA GLU A 416 8.22 40.23 27.87
C GLU A 416 9.60 40.78 28.23
N SER A 417 10.43 39.98 28.91
CA SER A 417 11.81 40.37 29.22
C SER A 417 12.68 40.47 27.97
N TYR A 418 12.48 39.58 26.98
CA TYR A 418 13.22 39.58 25.71
C TYR A 418 12.83 40.77 24.82
N TYR A 419 11.52 41.02 24.64
CA TYR A 419 11.03 42.04 23.73
C TYR A 419 10.75 43.41 24.37
N LYS A 420 10.82 43.50 25.71
CA LYS A 420 10.50 44.70 26.52
C LYS A 420 9.10 45.27 26.23
N ARG A 421 8.11 44.39 26.08
CA ARG A 421 6.71 44.71 25.74
C ARG A 421 5.79 43.55 26.11
N SER A 422 4.48 43.78 26.04
CA SER A 422 3.47 42.77 26.33
C SER A 422 3.52 41.58 25.37
N CYS A 423 3.40 40.39 25.92
CA CYS A 423 3.30 39.13 25.18
C CYS A 423 2.00 38.41 25.51
N TYR A 424 1.54 37.60 24.57
CA TYR A 424 0.30 36.82 24.71
C TYR A 424 0.56 35.36 24.43
N LEU A 425 0.02 34.50 25.30
CA LEU A 425 0.13 33.06 25.13
C LEU A 425 -0.71 32.64 23.94
N TYR A 426 -0.06 32.03 22.95
CA TYR A 426 -0.67 31.68 21.69
C TYR A 426 -1.00 30.19 21.58
N ALA A 427 -0.01 29.33 21.85
CA ALA A 427 -0.15 27.88 21.77
C ALA A 427 0.54 27.19 22.93
N VAL A 428 -0.01 26.05 23.34
CA VAL A 428 0.58 25.17 24.35
C VAL A 428 0.57 23.76 23.78
N ASN A 429 1.73 23.11 23.78
CA ASN A 429 1.91 21.79 23.21
C ASN A 429 1.45 21.70 21.74
N GLY A 430 0.38 20.95 21.48
CA GLY A 430 -0.21 20.70 20.17
C GLY A 430 -1.51 21.44 19.91
N VAL A 431 -1.88 22.42 20.76
CA VAL A 431 -3.14 23.16 20.65
C VAL A 431 -2.94 24.67 20.72
N VAL A 432 -3.75 25.41 19.97
CA VAL A 432 -3.85 26.87 20.06
C VAL A 432 -4.78 27.23 21.22
N VAL A 433 -4.33 28.14 22.08
CA VAL A 433 -5.07 28.63 23.26
C VAL A 433 -5.40 30.12 23.17
N TYR A 434 -4.97 30.78 22.09
CA TYR A 434 -5.19 32.21 21.87
C TYR A 434 -6.66 32.52 21.63
N THR A 435 -7.22 33.52 22.30
CA THR A 435 -8.65 33.87 22.18
C THR A 435 -8.92 35.01 21.18
N GLY A 436 -7.90 35.59 20.56
CA GLY A 436 -8.03 36.80 19.74
C GLY A 436 -7.96 38.11 20.54
N LYS A 437 -7.82 38.03 21.87
CA LYS A 437 -7.63 39.15 22.80
C LYS A 437 -6.45 38.86 23.73
N GLU A 438 -6.04 39.84 24.55
CA GLU A 438 -4.97 39.67 25.54
C GLU A 438 -5.24 38.46 26.46
N ASN A 439 -4.53 37.34 26.26
CA ASN A 439 -4.57 36.22 27.20
C ASN A 439 -3.66 36.58 28.38
N LYS A 440 -4.24 37.05 29.48
CA LYS A 440 -3.50 37.34 30.71
C LYS A 440 -3.04 36.05 31.39
N ASP A 441 -1.86 36.12 31.99
CA ASP A 441 -1.10 35.05 32.64
C ASP A 441 -1.97 34.17 33.58
N PRO A 442 -2.04 32.84 33.37
CA PRO A 442 -2.81 31.94 34.24
C PRO A 442 -2.24 31.84 35.68
N GLY A 443 -1.01 32.33 35.93
CA GLY A 443 -0.34 32.29 37.23
C GLY A 443 -0.37 33.58 38.06
N ARG A 444 -0.87 34.70 37.51
CA ARG A 444 -1.03 35.96 38.27
C ARG A 444 -2.40 35.99 38.94
N LYS A 445 -2.45 35.61 40.22
CA LYS A 445 -3.51 36.06 41.14
C LYS A 445 -3.24 37.49 41.60
#